data_AF-Q9VG11-F1
#
_entry.id   AF-Q9VG11-F1
#
_cell.length_a   1.000
_cell.length_b   1.000
_cell.length_c   1.000
_cell.angle_alpha   90.00
_cell.angle_beta   90.00
_cell.angle_gamma   90.00
#
_symmetry.space_group_name_H-M   'P 1'
#
loop_
_entity.id
_entity.type
_entity.pdbx_description
1 polymer ?
#
loop_
_entity_poly.entity_id
_entity_poly.type
_entity_poly.pdbx_seq_one_letter_code
_entity_poly.pdbx_strand_id
1 'polypeptide(L)'
;MAKPFSLTEEKLDDLFVQEVVSVVKLVDMLPDKDNIVPTCTRWLNIFQQSTPKERFSRNYMLLLLHKQLNDHKSLGYPFTWPGSFQLDLRTLHQMSLKPNPAIGKDVVCCKFDESLNEEEQSSFSSCENIVEANRRLVKENAALTKESMELQCLIDKLQVKRAADKHAIKRINDQIYMLDKENRYLKRNFACSSISALKRLCNGQDPAMFFDTMFSVFCEDVSDHQQVQHFNELFKTLLHAHMDHYRRQQRAPLMEEASQSFDNLKAQVSKRYKNVLGMKLDAESHELTLSAMRYLAVLRKLFKATFKGKASTKKAVLKFLQHNYELMNEML
;
A
#
# COMPACT_ATOMS: atom_id res chain seq x y z
N MET A 1 2.83 14.66 10.48
CA MET A 1 3.41 14.58 11.84
C MET A 1 3.64 13.10 12.14
N ALA A 2 4.90 12.66 12.21
CA ALA A 2 5.18 11.29 12.65
C ALA A 2 4.84 11.21 14.15
N LYS A 3 3.96 10.28 14.55
CA LYS A 3 3.66 10.03 15.96
C LYS A 3 4.99 9.78 16.68
N PRO A 4 5.26 10.43 17.83
CA PRO A 4 6.44 10.15 18.62
C PRO A 4 6.44 8.65 18.93
N PHE A 5 7.44 7.95 18.42
CA PHE A 5 7.58 6.52 18.57
C PHE A 5 7.98 6.27 20.02
N SER A 6 7.01 6.14 20.93
CA SER A 6 7.33 5.75 22.31
C SER A 6 7.73 4.28 22.29
N LEU A 7 9.01 4.04 22.55
CA LEU A 7 9.53 2.72 22.87
C LEU A 7 9.02 2.37 24.28
N THR A 8 7.88 1.70 24.35
CA THR A 8 7.38 1.12 25.60
C THR A 8 8.10 -0.20 25.89
N GLU A 9 8.09 -0.64 27.14
CA GLU A 9 8.73 -1.90 27.54
C GLU A 9 8.16 -3.11 26.80
N GLU A 10 6.83 -3.15 26.61
CA GLU A 10 6.15 -4.20 25.84
C GLU A 10 6.67 -4.29 24.40
N LYS A 11 6.91 -3.14 23.75
CA LYS A 11 7.48 -3.12 22.39
C LYS A 11 8.91 -3.65 22.33
N LEU A 12 9.70 -3.46 23.39
CA LEU A 12 11.05 -4.03 23.44
C LEU A 12 10.99 -5.55 23.50
N ASP A 13 10.03 -6.12 24.23
CA ASP A 13 9.85 -7.57 24.30
C ASP A 13 9.24 -8.13 22.98
N ASP A 14 8.33 -7.42 22.33
CA ASP A 14 7.83 -7.80 20.99
C ASP A 14 8.95 -7.82 19.93
N LEU A 15 9.79 -6.77 19.91
CA LEU A 15 10.96 -6.70 19.03
C LEU A 15 11.95 -7.82 19.29
N PHE A 16 12.15 -8.19 20.57
CA PHE A 16 12.99 -9.31 20.93
C PHE A 16 12.49 -10.62 20.32
N VAL A 17 11.19 -10.93 20.47
CA VAL A 17 10.61 -12.16 19.92
C VAL A 17 10.74 -12.22 18.39
N GLN A 18 10.42 -11.12 17.70
CA GLN A 18 10.55 -11.05 16.24
C GLN A 18 12.01 -11.26 15.79
N GLU A 19 12.95 -10.66 16.51
CA GLU A 19 14.36 -10.72 16.15
C GLU A 19 14.97 -12.10 16.45
N VAL A 20 14.57 -12.76 17.54
CA VAL A 20 14.96 -14.15 17.82
C VAL A 20 14.51 -15.07 16.69
N VAL A 21 13.28 -14.93 16.20
CA VAL A 21 12.77 -15.72 15.07
C VAL A 21 13.61 -15.48 13.81
N SER A 22 14.00 -14.24 13.55
CA SER A 22 14.86 -13.89 12.41
C SER A 22 16.25 -14.51 12.53
N VAL A 23 16.87 -14.46 13.72
CA VAL A 23 18.17 -15.09 13.97
C VAL A 23 18.12 -16.60 13.80
N VAL A 24 17.09 -17.28 14.34
CA VAL A 24 16.95 -18.74 14.20
C VAL A 24 16.85 -19.12 12.72
N LYS A 25 15.98 -18.45 11.96
CA LYS A 25 15.86 -18.68 10.50
C LYS A 25 17.16 -18.42 9.76
N LEU A 26 17.91 -17.40 10.17
CA LEU A 26 19.20 -17.09 9.54
C LEU A 26 20.22 -18.20 9.81
N VAL A 27 20.36 -18.64 11.06
CA VAL A 27 21.31 -19.70 11.46
C VAL A 27 21.03 -21.00 10.71
N ASP A 28 19.76 -21.36 10.52
CA ASP A 28 19.35 -22.55 9.76
C ASP A 28 19.81 -22.53 8.29
N MET A 29 20.08 -21.35 7.73
CA MET A 29 20.56 -21.17 6.35
C MET A 29 22.08 -21.03 6.24
N LEU A 30 22.83 -21.05 7.35
CA LEU A 30 24.30 -20.88 7.32
C LEU A 30 25.02 -22.20 6.99
N PRO A 31 26.12 -22.16 6.19
CA PRO A 31 26.87 -23.35 5.82
C PRO A 31 27.55 -24.03 7.01
N ASP A 32 28.08 -23.25 7.97
CA ASP A 32 28.75 -23.77 9.18
C ASP A 32 27.80 -23.82 10.39
N LYS A 33 26.50 -24.13 10.17
CA LYS A 33 25.49 -24.06 11.24
C LYS A 33 25.89 -24.86 12.48
N ASP A 34 26.47 -26.04 12.31
CA ASP A 34 26.75 -26.97 13.42
C ASP A 34 27.78 -26.39 14.41
N ASN A 35 28.70 -25.55 13.93
CA ASN A 35 29.69 -24.86 14.77
C ASN A 35 29.12 -23.60 15.43
N ILE A 36 28.15 -22.95 14.78
CA ILE A 36 27.57 -21.67 15.22
C ILE A 36 26.44 -21.89 16.23
N VAL A 37 25.60 -22.89 16.00
CA VAL A 37 24.38 -23.19 16.78
C VAL A 37 24.67 -23.26 18.29
N PRO A 38 25.69 -23.98 18.80
CA PRO A 38 25.95 -24.04 20.25
C PRO A 38 26.19 -22.66 20.88
N THR A 39 26.93 -21.81 20.16
CA THR A 39 27.24 -20.45 20.60
C THR A 39 25.99 -19.57 20.55
N CYS A 40 25.22 -19.63 19.45
CA CYS A 40 23.95 -18.93 19.32
C CYS A 40 22.93 -19.33 20.39
N THR A 41 22.71 -20.63 20.59
CA THR A 41 21.78 -21.15 21.61
C THR A 41 22.17 -20.66 23.00
N ARG A 42 23.47 -20.66 23.33
CA ARG A 42 23.95 -20.13 24.61
C ARG A 42 23.62 -18.65 24.78
N TRP A 43 23.84 -17.82 23.75
CA TRP A 43 23.51 -16.40 23.80
C TRP A 43 22.00 -16.12 23.85
N LEU A 44 21.20 -16.86 23.09
CA LEU A 44 19.74 -16.74 23.13
C LEU A 44 19.20 -17.07 24.53
N ASN A 45 19.76 -18.08 25.20
CA ASN A 45 19.42 -18.39 26.60
C ASN A 45 19.81 -17.24 27.56
N ILE A 46 21.01 -16.65 27.39
CA ILE A 46 21.43 -15.48 28.18
C ILE A 46 20.48 -14.29 27.95
N PHE A 47 20.09 -14.04 26.70
CA PHE A 47 19.16 -12.96 26.37
C PHE A 47 17.76 -13.20 26.95
N GLN A 48 17.29 -14.45 26.95
CA GLN A 48 16.00 -14.81 27.54
C GLN A 48 16.00 -14.63 29.07
N GLN A 49 17.16 -14.82 29.72
CA GLN A 49 17.34 -14.64 31.16
C GLN A 49 17.68 -13.19 31.57
N SER A 50 17.68 -12.25 30.64
CA SER A 50 18.04 -10.85 30.92
C SER A 50 17.10 -10.24 31.97
N THR A 51 17.65 -9.43 32.86
CA THR A 51 16.84 -8.68 33.84
C THR A 51 16.06 -7.54 33.17
N PRO A 52 14.98 -7.01 33.80
CA PRO A 52 14.24 -5.87 33.24
C PRO A 52 15.13 -4.64 32.93
N LYS A 53 16.18 -4.42 33.72
CA LYS A 53 17.15 -3.33 33.54
C LYS A 53 18.08 -3.53 32.33
N GLU A 54 18.12 -4.73 31.77
CA GLU A 54 18.98 -5.11 30.65
C GLU A 54 18.24 -5.18 29.32
N ARG A 55 16.89 -5.07 29.28
CA ARG A 55 16.07 -5.22 28.05
C ARG A 55 16.60 -4.46 26.84
N PHE A 56 17.00 -3.20 27.03
CA PHE A 56 17.58 -2.40 25.94
C PHE A 56 18.91 -3.01 25.44
N SER A 57 19.78 -3.39 26.37
CA SER A 57 21.08 -3.97 26.04
C SER A 57 20.92 -5.37 25.43
N ARG A 58 19.96 -6.16 25.91
CA ARG A 58 19.55 -7.44 25.30
C ARG A 58 19.21 -7.25 23.82
N ASN A 59 18.30 -6.33 23.51
CA ASN A 59 17.89 -6.10 22.12
C ASN A 59 19.03 -5.58 21.25
N TYR A 60 19.87 -4.69 21.78
CA TYR A 60 21.06 -4.23 21.08
C TYR A 60 22.02 -5.39 20.78
N MET A 61 22.31 -6.23 21.78
CA MET A 61 23.22 -7.36 21.63
C MET A 61 22.66 -8.42 20.67
N LEU A 62 21.35 -8.64 20.68
CA LEU A 62 20.68 -9.53 19.72
C LEU A 62 20.78 -8.99 18.28
N LEU A 63 20.55 -7.70 18.08
CA LEU A 63 20.73 -7.06 16.77
C LEU A 63 22.19 -7.16 16.30
N LEU A 64 23.15 -6.98 17.21
CA LEU A 64 24.57 -7.15 16.90
C LEU A 64 24.90 -8.59 16.50
N LEU A 65 24.34 -9.57 17.21
CA LEU A 65 24.46 -10.99 16.88
C LEU A 65 23.89 -11.29 15.50
N HIS A 66 22.66 -10.83 15.24
CA HIS A 66 22.00 -11.00 13.95
C HIS A 66 22.83 -10.38 12.82
N LYS A 67 23.30 -9.15 13.02
CA LYS A 67 24.14 -8.45 12.06
C LYS A 67 25.42 -9.22 11.74
N GLN A 68 26.14 -9.73 12.75
CA GLN A 68 27.37 -10.50 12.52
C GLN A 68 27.10 -11.78 11.71
N LEU A 69 26.03 -12.51 12.03
CA LEU A 69 25.62 -13.68 11.26
C LEU A 69 25.21 -13.32 9.84
N ASN A 70 24.52 -12.21 9.64
CA ASN A 70 24.03 -11.82 8.32
C ASN A 70 25.19 -11.36 7.43
N ASP A 71 26.06 -10.52 7.97
CA ASP A 71 27.15 -9.86 7.24
C ASP A 71 28.37 -10.78 7.05
N HIS A 72 28.79 -11.50 8.09
CA HIS A 72 30.02 -12.30 8.09
C HIS A 72 29.78 -13.81 8.07
N LYS A 73 28.52 -14.26 8.12
CA LYS A 73 28.15 -15.69 8.20
C LYS A 73 28.78 -16.44 9.38
N SER A 74 29.28 -15.70 10.38
CA SER A 74 30.04 -16.20 11.52
C SER A 74 29.90 -15.24 12.71
N LEU A 75 30.23 -15.71 13.91
CA LEU A 75 30.26 -14.89 15.12
C LEU A 75 31.69 -14.47 15.45
N GLY A 76 31.85 -13.23 15.89
CA GLY A 76 33.10 -12.72 16.44
C GLY A 76 32.90 -12.13 17.83
N TYR A 77 33.82 -11.25 18.24
CA TYR A 77 33.70 -10.51 19.49
C TYR A 77 32.39 -9.69 19.53
N PRO A 78 31.66 -9.65 20.67
CA PRO A 78 31.99 -10.29 21.95
C PRO A 78 31.50 -11.74 22.07
N PHE A 79 30.75 -12.27 21.10
CA PHE A 79 30.06 -13.56 21.22
C PHE A 79 30.98 -14.78 21.31
N THR A 80 32.20 -14.67 20.78
CA THR A 80 33.22 -15.72 20.84
C THR A 80 34.23 -15.55 21.98
N TRP A 81 34.19 -14.44 22.72
CA TRP A 81 35.15 -14.21 23.81
C TRP A 81 34.71 -14.97 25.08
N PRO A 82 35.55 -15.86 25.66
CA PRO A 82 35.15 -16.70 26.79
C PRO A 82 34.69 -15.93 28.03
N GLY A 83 35.25 -14.73 28.26
CA GLY A 83 34.87 -13.87 29.39
C GLY A 83 33.50 -13.22 29.23
N SER A 84 32.96 -13.12 28.01
CA SER A 84 31.71 -12.41 27.75
C SER A 84 30.51 -13.04 28.45
N PHE A 85 30.45 -14.36 28.55
CA PHE A 85 29.28 -15.07 29.10
C PHE A 85 29.05 -14.80 30.59
N GLN A 86 30.05 -14.28 31.31
CA GLN A 86 29.98 -13.97 32.73
C GLN A 86 29.66 -12.49 33.01
N LEU A 87 29.60 -11.66 31.97
CA LEU A 87 29.32 -10.23 32.10
C LEU A 87 27.82 -9.96 31.95
N ASP A 88 27.33 -8.97 32.70
CA ASP A 88 25.99 -8.45 32.50
C ASP A 88 25.87 -7.78 31.11
N LEU A 89 24.66 -7.80 30.54
CA LEU A 89 24.43 -7.38 29.16
C LEU A 89 24.68 -5.88 28.95
N ARG A 90 24.52 -5.05 29.99
CA ARG A 90 24.82 -3.62 29.90
C ARG A 90 26.32 -3.40 29.78
N THR A 91 27.12 -4.11 30.56
CA THR A 91 28.59 -4.04 30.48
C THR A 91 29.08 -4.49 29.11
N LEU A 92 28.56 -5.60 28.60
CA LEU A 92 28.89 -6.08 27.24
C LEU A 92 28.52 -5.08 26.16
N HIS A 93 27.32 -4.50 26.24
CA HIS A 93 26.87 -3.47 25.31
C HIS A 93 27.81 -2.25 25.35
N GLN A 94 28.16 -1.75 26.53
CA GLN A 94 29.12 -0.65 26.66
C GLN A 94 30.51 -1.00 26.13
N MET A 95 30.99 -2.22 26.36
CA MET A 95 32.26 -2.69 25.81
C MET A 95 32.22 -2.82 24.28
N SER A 96 31.09 -3.22 23.71
CA SER A 96 30.89 -3.36 22.26
C SER A 96 30.86 -2.01 21.54
N LEU A 97 30.47 -0.94 22.25
CA LEU A 97 30.54 0.44 21.75
C LEU A 97 31.95 1.02 21.79
N LYS A 98 32.86 0.45 22.58
CA LYS A 98 34.25 0.94 22.66
C LYS A 98 35.03 0.45 21.44
N PRO A 99 35.84 1.31 20.81
CA PRO A 99 36.78 0.87 19.79
C PRO A 99 37.73 -0.16 20.41
N ASN A 100 37.69 -1.37 19.85
CA ASN A 100 38.33 -2.57 20.35
C ASN A 100 39.84 -2.34 20.65
N PRO A 101 40.33 -2.41 21.90
CA PRO A 101 41.76 -2.34 22.20
C PRO A 101 42.49 -3.69 22.02
N ALA A 102 41.75 -4.78 21.79
CA ALA A 102 42.28 -6.15 21.87
C ALA A 102 43.14 -6.59 20.67
N ILE A 103 43.54 -5.68 19.76
CA ILE A 103 44.58 -5.98 18.76
C ILE A 103 45.99 -5.69 19.28
N GLY A 104 46.21 -5.14 20.49
CA GLY A 104 47.58 -4.70 20.81
C GLY A 104 48.05 -4.65 22.25
N LYS A 105 47.35 -5.18 23.25
CA LYS A 105 47.90 -5.20 24.61
C LYS A 105 47.61 -6.53 25.28
N ASP A 106 48.51 -7.47 25.05
CA ASP A 106 48.76 -8.53 26.01
C ASP A 106 48.91 -7.89 27.39
N VAL A 107 48.05 -8.40 28.26
CA VAL A 107 47.94 -8.07 29.66
C VAL A 107 49.30 -8.31 30.29
N VAL A 108 49.87 -7.24 30.82
CA VAL A 108 51.05 -7.25 31.66
C VAL A 108 50.77 -8.19 32.83
N CYS A 109 51.27 -9.43 32.73
CA CYS A 109 51.32 -10.36 33.84
C CYS A 109 52.48 -9.91 34.74
N CYS A 110 52.23 -8.87 35.53
CA CYS A 110 53.04 -8.57 36.70
C CYS A 110 52.86 -9.72 37.68
N LYS A 111 53.91 -10.54 37.90
CA LYS A 111 54.14 -11.30 39.15
C LYS A 111 55.48 -12.03 39.12
N PHE A 112 56.11 -12.07 40.29
CA PHE A 112 57.42 -12.64 40.69
C PHE A 112 58.65 -11.79 40.39
N ASP A 113 59.61 -11.64 41.29
CA ASP A 113 59.57 -11.62 42.75
C ASP A 113 60.88 -10.95 43.17
N GLU A 114 60.85 -10.30 44.32
CA GLU A 114 62.02 -9.76 45.00
C GLU A 114 63.02 -10.87 45.32
N SER A 115 64.25 -10.79 44.80
CA SER A 115 65.44 -11.26 45.51
C SER A 115 66.68 -10.56 44.97
N LEU A 116 66.85 -9.31 45.41
CA LEU A 116 68.14 -8.62 45.40
C LEU A 116 69.00 -9.24 46.51
N ASN A 117 69.67 -10.35 46.24
CA ASN A 117 70.84 -10.83 47.00
C ASN A 117 71.98 -10.87 45.98
N GLU A 118 72.93 -9.93 46.02
CA GLU A 118 74.15 -10.02 46.85
C GLU A 118 74.90 -11.34 46.60
N GLU A 119 75.88 -11.26 45.71
CA GLU A 119 77.15 -12.01 45.65
C GLU A 119 77.80 -11.62 44.30
N GLU A 120 78.58 -10.54 44.24
CA GLU A 120 80.02 -10.59 44.53
C GLU A 120 80.67 -11.93 44.18
N GLN A 121 80.85 -12.20 42.89
CA GLN A 121 81.99 -13.00 42.42
C GLN A 121 82.35 -12.62 40.98
N SER A 122 83.18 -11.58 40.93
CA SER A 122 84.01 -11.16 39.81
C SER A 122 85.03 -12.26 39.47
N SER A 123 84.56 -13.35 38.86
CA SER A 123 85.40 -14.46 38.40
C SER A 123 85.62 -14.32 36.89
N PHE A 124 86.64 -13.52 36.59
CA PHE A 124 87.15 -13.10 35.30
C PHE A 124 87.74 -14.28 34.50
N SER A 125 86.92 -15.20 33.99
CA SER A 125 87.42 -16.30 33.14
C SER A 125 86.41 -16.88 32.13
N SER A 126 85.31 -16.18 31.83
CA SER A 126 84.40 -16.54 30.72
C SER A 126 84.18 -15.36 29.77
N CYS A 127 85.27 -14.68 29.39
CA CYS A 127 85.19 -13.59 28.40
C CYS A 127 84.90 -14.12 26.99
N GLU A 128 85.16 -15.40 26.72
CA GLU A 128 84.79 -16.05 25.45
C GLU A 128 83.27 -16.15 25.25
N ASN A 129 82.46 -16.15 26.31
CA ASN A 129 81.00 -16.20 26.15
C ASN A 129 80.38 -14.80 25.95
N ILE A 130 80.97 -13.73 26.50
CA ILE A 130 80.44 -12.36 26.36
C ILE A 130 80.68 -11.82 24.94
N VAL A 131 81.85 -12.04 24.36
CA VAL A 131 82.16 -11.57 23.00
C VAL A 131 81.26 -12.27 21.97
N GLU A 132 81.04 -13.58 22.13
CA GLU A 132 80.10 -14.33 21.29
C GLU A 132 78.65 -13.91 21.50
N ALA A 133 78.22 -13.65 22.74
CA ALA A 133 76.89 -13.13 23.05
C ALA A 133 76.67 -11.75 22.41
N ASN A 134 77.63 -10.82 22.54
CA ASN A 134 77.56 -9.51 21.89
C ASN A 134 77.53 -9.63 20.36
N ARG A 135 78.32 -10.54 19.77
CA ARG A 135 78.29 -10.78 18.33
C ARG A 135 76.95 -11.36 17.87
N ARG A 136 76.31 -12.22 18.67
CA ARG A 136 74.94 -12.72 18.42
C ARG A 136 73.91 -11.58 18.50
N LEU A 137 73.95 -10.77 19.55
CA LEU A 137 73.06 -9.61 19.73
C LEU A 137 73.19 -8.59 18.60
N VAL A 138 74.40 -8.32 18.10
CA VAL A 138 74.60 -7.42 16.94
C VAL A 138 73.95 -7.98 15.68
N LYS A 139 74.07 -9.30 15.43
CA LYS A 139 73.40 -9.95 14.30
C LYS A 139 71.88 -9.94 14.44
N GLU A 140 71.37 -10.19 15.64
CA GLU A 140 69.94 -10.17 15.95
C GLU A 140 69.37 -8.75 15.80
N ASN A 141 70.04 -7.74 16.36
CA ASN A 141 69.66 -6.34 16.18
C ASN A 141 69.66 -5.93 14.70
N ALA A 142 70.64 -6.38 13.91
CA ALA A 142 70.66 -6.13 12.47
C ALA A 142 69.48 -6.80 11.75
N ALA A 143 69.12 -8.03 12.13
CA ALA A 143 67.97 -8.75 11.59
C ALA A 143 66.65 -8.07 11.96
N LEU A 144 66.46 -7.71 13.24
CA LEU A 144 65.29 -6.98 13.75
C LEU A 144 65.16 -5.60 13.11
N THR A 145 66.27 -4.89 12.88
CA THR A 145 66.25 -3.59 12.18
C THR A 145 65.76 -3.76 10.74
N LYS A 146 66.22 -4.81 10.04
CA LYS A 146 65.78 -5.12 8.68
C LYS A 146 64.28 -5.45 8.64
N GLU A 147 63.81 -6.30 9.55
CA GLU A 147 62.39 -6.65 9.68
C GLU A 147 61.54 -5.42 9.99
N SER A 148 61.99 -4.57 10.92
CA SER A 148 61.32 -3.31 11.25
C SER A 148 61.20 -2.37 10.05
N MET A 149 62.22 -2.30 9.18
CA MET A 149 62.17 -1.51 7.95
C MET A 149 61.20 -2.11 6.92
N GLU A 150 61.15 -3.44 6.79
CA GLU A 150 60.21 -4.14 5.90
C GLU A 150 58.76 -3.93 6.34
N LEU A 151 58.49 -4.04 7.65
CA LEU A 151 57.18 -3.75 8.23
C LEU A 151 56.77 -2.29 8.05
N GLN A 152 57.70 -1.34 8.23
CA GLN A 152 57.42 0.08 7.97
C GLN A 152 57.04 0.32 6.51
N CYS A 153 57.78 -0.27 5.56
CA CYS A 153 57.45 -0.20 4.13
C CYS A 153 56.06 -0.79 3.81
N LEU A 154 55.69 -1.90 4.46
CA LEU A 154 54.36 -2.50 4.32
C LEU A 154 53.26 -1.59 4.90
N ILE A 155 53.50 -0.98 6.06
CA ILE A 155 52.59 -0.01 6.68
C ILE A 155 52.34 1.15 5.74
N ASP A 156 53.39 1.73 5.15
CA ASP A 156 53.26 2.87 4.23
C ASP A 156 52.45 2.50 2.98
N LYS A 157 52.69 1.32 2.39
CA LYS A 157 51.89 0.80 1.27
C LYS A 157 50.41 0.62 1.63
N LEU A 158 50.13 0.07 2.81
CA LEU A 158 48.76 -0.11 3.29
C LEU A 158 48.07 1.24 3.61
N GLN A 159 48.81 2.23 4.09
CA GLN A 159 48.28 3.58 4.31
C GLN A 159 47.88 4.25 2.99
N VAL A 160 48.72 4.14 1.95
CA VAL A 160 48.39 4.63 0.60
C VAL A 160 47.15 3.92 0.04
N LYS A 161 47.08 2.59 0.18
CA LYS A 161 45.91 1.81 -0.26
C LYS A 161 44.64 2.23 0.50
N ARG A 162 44.70 2.37 1.83
CA ARG A 162 43.57 2.82 2.66
C ARG A 162 43.08 4.20 2.23
N ALA A 163 43.98 5.12 1.91
CA ALA A 163 43.60 6.44 1.39
C ALA A 163 42.88 6.33 0.04
N ALA A 164 43.40 5.52 -0.89
CA ALA A 164 42.78 5.26 -2.19
C ALA A 164 41.37 4.66 -2.04
N ASP A 165 41.21 3.63 -1.20
CA ASP A 165 39.92 2.99 -0.93
C ASP A 165 38.92 3.98 -0.31
N LYS A 166 39.36 4.85 0.60
CA LYS A 166 38.53 5.92 1.18
C LYS A 166 38.01 6.88 0.10
N HIS A 167 38.85 7.23 -0.88
CA HIS A 167 38.43 8.05 -2.02
C HIS A 167 37.44 7.32 -2.93
N ALA A 168 37.64 6.02 -3.17
CA ALA A 168 36.72 5.20 -3.96
C ALA A 168 35.34 5.09 -3.29
N ILE A 169 35.30 4.81 -1.99
CA ILE A 169 34.06 4.76 -1.20
C ILE A 169 33.32 6.09 -1.27
N LYS A 170 34.02 7.22 -1.13
CA LYS A 170 33.40 8.54 -1.25
C LYS A 170 32.75 8.73 -2.62
N ARG A 171 33.44 8.35 -3.71
CA ARG A 171 32.91 8.47 -5.09
C ARG A 171 31.64 7.63 -5.28
N ILE A 172 31.62 6.41 -4.76
CA ILE A 172 30.44 5.53 -4.81
C ILE A 172 29.28 6.13 -4.02
N ASN A 173 29.53 6.64 -2.82
CA ASN A 173 28.49 7.29 -2.00
C ASN A 173 27.90 8.52 -2.69
N ASP A 174 28.73 9.32 -3.37
CA ASP A 174 28.27 10.47 -4.14
C ASP A 174 27.39 10.01 -5.33
N GLN A 175 27.73 8.91 -6.00
CA GLN A 175 26.90 8.32 -7.06
C GLN A 175 25.56 7.79 -6.54
N ILE A 176 25.56 7.07 -5.42
CA ILE A 176 24.33 6.58 -4.76
C ILE A 176 23.42 7.76 -4.42
N TYR A 177 23.97 8.82 -3.85
CA TYR A 177 23.21 10.03 -3.51
C TYR A 177 22.55 10.67 -4.74
N MET A 178 23.26 10.71 -5.87
CA MET A 178 22.71 11.24 -7.13
C MET A 178 21.59 10.36 -7.68
N LEU A 179 21.77 9.03 -7.69
CA LEU A 179 20.73 8.08 -8.11
C LEU A 179 19.49 8.16 -7.22
N ASP A 180 19.65 8.29 -5.90
CA ASP A 180 18.54 8.47 -4.96
C ASP A 180 17.78 9.77 -5.19
N LYS A 181 18.49 10.83 -5.60
CA LYS A 181 17.87 12.11 -5.96
C LYS A 181 17.08 11.99 -7.27
N GLU A 182 17.64 11.35 -8.28
CA GLU A 182 16.95 11.08 -9.57
C GLU A 182 15.70 10.22 -9.38
N ASN A 183 15.80 9.14 -8.59
CA ASN A 183 14.67 8.27 -8.27
C ASN A 183 13.54 9.04 -7.57
N ARG A 184 13.85 9.99 -6.67
CA ARG A 184 12.84 10.87 -6.07
C ARG A 184 12.12 11.74 -7.09
N TYR A 185 12.84 12.30 -8.07
CA TYR A 185 12.21 13.05 -9.16
C TYR A 185 11.36 12.16 -10.06
N LEU A 186 11.85 10.97 -10.40
CA LEU A 186 11.12 10.00 -11.21
C LEU A 186 9.80 9.59 -10.56
N LYS A 187 9.82 9.25 -9.26
CA LYS A 187 8.61 8.94 -8.48
C LYS A 187 7.61 10.09 -8.48
N ARG A 188 8.09 11.34 -8.34
CA ARG A 188 7.23 12.53 -8.36
C ARG A 188 6.61 12.74 -9.75
N ASN A 189 7.41 12.61 -10.81
CA ASN A 189 6.94 12.76 -12.18
C ASN A 189 5.91 11.69 -12.52
N PHE A 190 6.17 10.43 -12.17
CA PHE A 190 5.21 9.35 -12.33
C PHE A 190 3.90 9.63 -11.57
N ALA A 191 3.96 10.08 -10.31
CA ALA A 191 2.76 10.42 -9.56
C ALA A 191 1.94 11.53 -10.24
N CYS A 192 2.59 12.58 -10.75
CA CYS A 192 1.93 13.65 -11.51
C CYS A 192 1.30 13.13 -12.80
N SER A 193 2.00 12.28 -13.54
CA SER A 193 1.51 11.64 -14.76
C SER A 193 0.30 10.74 -14.49
N SER A 194 0.34 9.93 -13.42
CA SER A 194 -0.78 9.09 -12.98
C SER A 194 -2.02 9.91 -12.60
N ILE A 195 -1.85 11.00 -11.85
CA ILE A 195 -2.96 11.92 -11.52
C ILE A 195 -3.54 12.54 -12.80
N SER A 196 -2.68 12.92 -13.74
CA SER A 196 -3.12 13.50 -15.01
C SER A 196 -3.88 12.49 -15.86
N ALA A 197 -3.38 11.26 -15.97
CA ALA A 197 -4.04 10.16 -16.68
C ALA A 197 -5.43 9.87 -16.11
N LEU A 198 -5.56 9.79 -14.78
CA LEU A 198 -6.84 9.60 -14.10
C LEU A 198 -7.79 10.77 -14.34
N LYS A 199 -7.34 12.02 -14.23
CA LYS A 199 -8.17 13.20 -14.52
C LYS A 199 -8.70 13.19 -15.95
N ARG A 200 -7.85 12.83 -16.92
CA ARG A 200 -8.25 12.73 -18.33
C ARG A 200 -9.33 11.67 -18.52
N LEU A 201 -9.14 10.47 -17.93
CA LEU A 201 -10.11 9.38 -17.98
C LEU A 201 -11.45 9.78 -17.35
N CYS A 202 -11.43 10.39 -16.16
CA CYS A 202 -12.64 10.83 -15.46
C CYS A 202 -13.39 11.97 -16.19
N ASN A 203 -12.69 12.79 -16.98
CA ASN A 203 -13.28 13.86 -17.77
C ASN A 203 -13.81 13.40 -19.15
N GLY A 204 -13.86 12.08 -19.39
CA GLY A 204 -14.41 11.52 -20.63
C GLY A 204 -13.48 11.66 -21.85
N GLN A 205 -12.18 11.87 -21.65
CA GLN A 205 -11.21 11.77 -22.74
C GLN A 205 -10.98 10.31 -23.16
N ASP A 206 -10.38 10.11 -24.34
CA ASP A 206 -10.14 8.80 -24.91
C ASP A 206 -9.29 7.91 -23.98
N PRO A 207 -9.83 6.75 -23.51
CA PRO A 207 -9.08 5.80 -22.69
C PRO A 207 -7.83 5.24 -23.36
N ALA A 208 -7.73 5.32 -24.69
CA ALA A 208 -6.58 4.83 -25.45
C ALA A 208 -5.25 5.55 -25.10
N MET A 209 -5.31 6.69 -24.43
CA MET A 209 -4.12 7.45 -24.02
C MET A 209 -3.79 7.30 -22.54
N PHE A 210 -4.48 6.41 -21.82
CA PHE A 210 -4.39 6.32 -20.36
C PHE A 210 -3.00 5.87 -19.89
N PHE A 211 -2.54 4.70 -20.35
CA PHE A 211 -1.22 4.20 -19.99
C PHE A 211 -0.10 4.96 -20.68
N ASP A 212 -0.36 5.55 -21.84
CA ASP A 212 0.60 6.44 -22.50
C ASP A 212 0.91 7.64 -21.60
N THR A 213 -0.14 8.31 -21.11
CA THR A 213 0.02 9.42 -20.17
C THR A 213 0.68 8.96 -18.87
N MET A 214 0.32 7.78 -18.35
CA MET A 214 0.82 7.26 -17.07
C MET A 214 2.30 6.84 -17.12
N PHE A 215 2.69 6.08 -18.14
CA PHE A 215 4.01 5.45 -18.24
C PHE A 215 4.99 6.18 -19.15
N SER A 216 4.59 7.28 -19.81
CA SER A 216 5.48 8.14 -20.62
C SER A 216 6.80 8.52 -19.92
N VAL A 217 6.80 8.58 -18.59
CA VAL A 217 7.99 8.92 -17.78
C VAL A 217 9.02 7.78 -17.74
N PHE A 218 8.60 6.54 -17.99
CA PHE A 218 9.46 5.35 -17.97
C PHE A 218 9.82 4.84 -19.36
N CYS A 219 9.16 5.30 -20.42
CA CYS A 219 9.46 4.84 -21.77
C CYS A 219 10.76 5.50 -22.25
N GLU A 220 11.81 4.69 -22.42
CA GLU A 220 13.11 5.18 -22.93
C GLU A 220 13.25 4.90 -24.43
N ASP A 221 12.66 3.81 -24.91
CA ASP A 221 12.79 3.36 -26.29
C ASP A 221 11.45 3.17 -27.01
N VAL A 222 11.53 2.85 -28.31
CA VAL A 222 10.33 2.63 -29.14
C VAL A 222 9.58 1.36 -28.73
N SER A 223 10.27 0.35 -28.19
CA SER A 223 9.68 -0.92 -27.74
C SER A 223 8.78 -0.71 -26.52
N ASP A 224 9.21 0.12 -25.57
CA ASP A 224 8.43 0.52 -24.40
C ASP A 224 7.12 1.19 -24.81
N HIS A 225 7.20 2.13 -25.76
CA HIS A 225 6.02 2.81 -26.30
C HIS A 225 5.06 1.82 -26.98
N GLN A 226 5.58 0.81 -27.70
CA GLN A 226 4.75 -0.23 -28.32
C GLN A 226 4.05 -1.11 -27.28
N GLN A 227 4.74 -1.48 -26.20
CA GLN A 227 4.12 -2.23 -25.10
C GLN A 227 3.02 -1.43 -24.40
N VAL A 228 3.28 -0.14 -24.15
CA VAL A 228 2.28 0.76 -23.57
C VAL A 228 1.07 0.91 -24.49
N GLN A 229 1.26 1.05 -25.80
CA GLN A 229 0.17 1.06 -26.78
C GLN A 229 -0.64 -0.25 -26.75
N HIS A 230 0.02 -1.39 -26.66
CA HIS A 230 -0.66 -2.68 -26.53
C HIS A 230 -1.52 -2.74 -25.26
N PHE A 231 -1.01 -2.27 -24.11
CA PHE A 231 -1.81 -2.17 -22.88
C PHE A 231 -3.00 -1.23 -23.01
N ASN A 232 -2.84 -0.10 -23.73
CA ASN A 232 -3.95 0.82 -23.99
C ASN A 232 -5.08 0.17 -24.78
N GLU A 233 -4.77 -0.59 -25.84
CA GLU A 233 -5.79 -1.28 -26.63
C GLU A 233 -6.51 -2.39 -25.84
N LEU A 234 -5.77 -3.14 -25.00
CA LEU A 234 -6.37 -4.11 -24.10
C LEU A 234 -7.32 -3.44 -23.09
N PHE A 235 -6.89 -2.34 -22.48
CA PHE A 235 -7.71 -1.60 -21.52
C PHE A 235 -8.95 -0.99 -22.17
N LYS A 236 -8.81 -0.42 -23.36
CA LYS A 236 -9.92 0.08 -24.15
C LYS A 236 -10.93 -1.02 -24.43
N THR A 237 -10.48 -2.20 -24.89
CA THR A 237 -11.36 -3.34 -25.15
C THR A 237 -12.09 -3.80 -23.89
N LEU A 238 -11.37 -3.90 -22.77
CA LEU A 238 -11.94 -4.28 -21.48
C LEU A 238 -12.99 -3.26 -20.99
N LEU A 239 -12.71 -1.96 -21.10
CA LEU A 239 -13.63 -0.91 -20.73
C LEU A 239 -14.90 -0.95 -21.59
N HIS A 240 -14.78 -1.11 -22.90
CA HIS A 240 -15.94 -1.22 -23.79
C HIS A 240 -16.78 -2.44 -23.46
N ALA A 241 -16.15 -3.60 -23.24
CA ALA A 241 -16.84 -4.82 -22.83
C ALA A 241 -17.60 -4.62 -21.51
N HIS A 242 -16.99 -3.95 -20.52
CA HIS A 242 -17.63 -3.66 -19.25
C HIS A 242 -18.78 -2.65 -19.38
N MET A 243 -18.60 -1.57 -20.16
CA MET A 243 -19.66 -0.60 -20.46
C MET A 243 -20.83 -1.25 -21.17
N ASP A 244 -20.58 -2.11 -22.14
CA ASP A 244 -21.62 -2.84 -22.88
C ASP A 244 -22.36 -3.83 -21.97
N HIS A 245 -21.63 -4.54 -21.12
CA HIS A 245 -22.23 -5.40 -20.11
C HIS A 245 -23.15 -4.61 -19.17
N TYR A 246 -22.67 -3.50 -18.63
CA TYR A 246 -23.46 -2.63 -17.76
C TYR A 246 -24.69 -2.07 -18.48
N ARG A 247 -24.53 -1.61 -19.72
CA ARG A 247 -25.63 -1.10 -20.55
C ARG A 247 -26.68 -2.19 -20.81
N ARG A 248 -26.28 -3.44 -21.03
CA ARG A 248 -27.20 -4.58 -21.18
C ARG A 248 -27.93 -4.89 -19.88
N GLN A 249 -27.22 -4.89 -18.75
CA GLN A 249 -27.84 -5.12 -17.44
C GLN A 249 -28.86 -4.03 -17.09
N GLN A 250 -28.56 -2.76 -17.36
CA GLN A 250 -29.48 -1.65 -17.12
C GLN A 250 -30.65 -1.59 -18.11
N ARG A 251 -30.51 -2.19 -19.30
CA ARG A 251 -31.55 -2.12 -20.34
C ARG A 251 -32.87 -2.75 -19.89
N ALA A 252 -32.84 -3.90 -19.22
CA ALA A 252 -34.07 -4.57 -18.81
C ALA A 252 -34.87 -3.75 -17.77
N PRO A 253 -34.26 -3.27 -16.66
CA PRO A 253 -34.92 -2.37 -15.72
C PRO A 253 -35.47 -1.09 -16.37
N LEU A 254 -34.67 -0.44 -17.23
CA LEU A 254 -35.09 0.79 -17.91
C LEU A 254 -36.28 0.56 -18.86
N MET A 255 -36.30 -0.58 -19.55
CA MET A 255 -37.41 -0.95 -20.43
C MET A 255 -38.68 -1.26 -19.65
N GLU A 256 -38.56 -1.93 -18.50
CA GLU A 256 -39.69 -2.19 -17.61
C GLU A 256 -40.25 -0.89 -17.03
N GLU A 257 -39.40 0.01 -16.55
CA GLU A 257 -39.81 1.33 -16.06
C GLU A 257 -40.48 2.17 -17.16
N ALA A 258 -39.92 2.17 -18.37
CA ALA A 258 -40.52 2.84 -19.53
C ALA A 258 -41.88 2.25 -19.91
N SER A 259 -42.02 0.91 -19.87
CA SER A 259 -43.29 0.23 -20.15
C SER A 259 -44.35 0.56 -19.11
N GLN A 260 -43.99 0.52 -17.82
CA GLN A 260 -44.89 0.88 -16.73
C GLN A 260 -45.33 2.36 -16.83
N SER A 261 -44.40 3.27 -17.15
CA SER A 261 -44.70 4.68 -17.38
C SER A 261 -45.67 4.87 -18.56
N PHE A 262 -45.46 4.15 -19.66
CA PHE A 262 -46.35 4.15 -20.82
C PHE A 262 -47.74 3.61 -20.49
N ASP A 263 -47.84 2.49 -19.78
CA ASP A 263 -49.12 1.89 -19.39
C ASP A 263 -49.91 2.81 -18.45
N ASN A 264 -49.21 3.47 -17.51
CA ASN A 264 -49.81 4.49 -16.64
C ASN A 264 -50.36 5.67 -17.46
N LEU A 265 -49.58 6.18 -18.42
CA LEU A 265 -50.03 7.26 -19.31
C LEU A 265 -51.24 6.82 -20.13
N LYS A 266 -51.20 5.62 -20.71
CA LYS A 266 -52.30 5.04 -21.49
C LYS A 266 -53.57 4.89 -20.66
N ALA A 267 -53.47 4.43 -19.41
CA ALA A 267 -54.60 4.30 -18.50
C ALA A 267 -55.20 5.67 -18.16
N GLN A 268 -54.37 6.69 -17.88
CA GLN A 268 -54.82 8.06 -17.63
C GLN A 268 -55.55 8.66 -18.82
N VAL A 269 -54.98 8.53 -20.03
CA VAL A 269 -55.59 9.01 -21.27
C VAL A 269 -56.91 8.29 -21.54
N SER A 270 -56.93 6.96 -21.40
CA SER A 270 -58.15 6.16 -21.60
C SER A 270 -59.27 6.57 -20.63
N LYS A 271 -58.94 6.82 -19.35
CA LYS A 271 -59.90 7.30 -18.34
C LYS A 271 -60.46 8.68 -18.72
N ARG A 272 -59.59 9.62 -19.11
CA ARG A 272 -60.01 10.95 -19.56
C ARG A 272 -60.91 10.87 -20.79
N TYR A 273 -60.53 10.06 -21.77
CA TYR A 273 -61.29 9.89 -23.00
C TYR A 273 -62.67 9.28 -22.74
N LYS A 274 -62.77 8.21 -21.93
CA LYS A 274 -64.05 7.61 -21.53
C LYS A 274 -64.98 8.62 -20.86
N ASN A 275 -64.45 9.44 -19.94
CA ASN A 275 -65.24 10.48 -19.27
C ASN A 275 -65.76 11.53 -20.26
N VAL A 276 -64.90 12.01 -21.17
CA VAL A 276 -65.29 12.99 -22.20
C VAL A 276 -66.35 12.40 -23.14
N LEU A 277 -66.20 11.14 -23.54
CA LEU A 277 -67.17 10.47 -24.40
C LEU A 277 -68.52 10.30 -23.69
N GLY A 278 -68.51 9.91 -22.41
CA GLY A 278 -69.72 9.81 -21.58
C GLY A 278 -70.45 11.15 -21.48
N MET A 279 -69.72 12.22 -21.13
CA MET A 279 -70.30 13.57 -21.06
C MET A 279 -70.90 14.04 -22.40
N LYS A 280 -70.27 13.68 -23.53
CA LYS A 280 -70.81 13.99 -24.86
C LYS A 280 -72.09 13.23 -25.15
N LEU A 281 -72.13 11.94 -24.84
CA LEU A 281 -73.32 11.11 -25.02
C LEU A 281 -74.49 11.62 -24.16
N ASP A 282 -74.21 11.99 -22.91
CA ASP A 282 -75.23 12.56 -22.01
C ASP A 282 -75.76 13.90 -22.56
N ALA A 283 -74.86 14.78 -23.05
CA ALA A 283 -75.25 16.05 -23.66
C ALA A 283 -76.08 15.87 -24.94
N GLU A 284 -75.68 14.97 -25.84
CA GLU A 284 -76.42 14.64 -27.06
C GLU A 284 -77.79 14.05 -26.74
N SER A 285 -77.88 13.17 -25.74
CA SER A 285 -79.14 12.62 -25.26
C SER A 285 -80.07 13.71 -24.72
N HIS A 286 -79.53 14.63 -23.92
CA HIS A 286 -80.28 15.77 -23.38
C HIS A 286 -80.78 16.71 -24.48
N GLU A 287 -79.94 17.04 -25.48
CA GLU A 287 -80.34 17.85 -26.64
C GLU A 287 -81.43 17.20 -27.49
N LEU A 288 -81.35 15.87 -27.68
CA LEU A 288 -82.35 15.12 -28.43
C LEU A 288 -83.70 15.14 -27.70
N THR A 289 -83.70 14.93 -26.38
CA THR A 289 -84.89 14.99 -25.54
C THR A 289 -85.53 16.39 -25.57
N LEU A 290 -84.73 17.44 -25.41
CA LEU A 290 -85.20 18.83 -25.53
C LEU A 290 -85.78 19.14 -26.91
N SER A 291 -85.14 18.64 -27.98
CA SER A 291 -85.61 18.83 -29.35
C SER A 291 -86.95 18.14 -29.58
N ALA A 292 -87.09 16.88 -29.14
CA ALA A 292 -88.35 16.14 -29.22
C ALA A 292 -89.47 16.82 -28.43
N MET A 293 -89.18 17.33 -27.23
CA MET A 293 -90.14 18.12 -26.45
C MET A 293 -90.58 19.39 -27.18
N ARG A 294 -89.66 20.12 -27.82
CA ARG A 294 -89.99 21.29 -28.66
C ARG A 294 -90.90 20.91 -29.82
N TYR A 295 -90.61 19.80 -30.52
CA TYR A 295 -91.46 19.31 -31.61
C TYR A 295 -92.86 18.92 -31.12
N LEU A 296 -92.98 18.24 -29.97
CA LEU A 296 -94.27 17.90 -29.37
C LEU A 296 -95.08 19.16 -29.02
N ALA A 297 -94.43 20.20 -28.47
CA ALA A 297 -95.09 21.46 -28.17
C ALA A 297 -95.60 22.18 -29.43
N VAL A 298 -94.79 22.21 -30.49
CA VAL A 298 -95.18 22.76 -31.80
C VAL A 298 -96.33 21.98 -32.41
N LEU A 299 -96.25 20.65 -32.43
CA LEU A 299 -97.29 19.77 -32.96
C LEU A 299 -98.62 19.96 -32.21
N ARG A 300 -98.57 20.07 -30.88
CA ARG A 300 -99.74 20.36 -30.05
C ARG A 300 -100.38 21.70 -30.41
N LYS A 301 -99.58 22.76 -30.58
CA LYS A 301 -100.06 24.09 -30.97
C LYS A 301 -100.71 24.06 -32.35
N LEU A 302 -100.04 23.45 -33.34
CA LEU A 302 -100.55 23.29 -34.70
C LEU A 302 -101.85 22.49 -34.71
N PHE A 303 -101.88 21.32 -34.09
CA PHE A 303 -103.08 20.47 -34.02
C PHE A 303 -104.26 21.18 -33.35
N LYS A 304 -104.01 21.93 -32.28
CA LYS A 304 -105.05 22.73 -31.61
C LYS A 304 -105.66 23.78 -32.54
N ALA A 305 -104.84 24.40 -33.40
CA ALA A 305 -105.23 25.45 -34.33
C ALA A 305 -105.91 24.90 -35.60
N THR A 306 -105.46 23.77 -36.14
CA THR A 306 -105.88 23.28 -37.47
C THR A 306 -106.95 22.20 -37.43
N PHE A 307 -107.07 21.42 -36.35
CA PHE A 307 -108.00 20.28 -36.32
C PHE A 307 -109.47 20.72 -36.20
N LYS A 308 -110.26 20.43 -37.24
CA LYS A 308 -111.70 20.72 -37.36
C LYS A 308 -112.63 19.51 -37.10
N GLY A 309 -112.08 18.38 -36.64
CA GLY A 309 -112.86 17.15 -36.40
C GLY A 309 -113.60 17.12 -35.07
N LYS A 310 -114.07 15.92 -34.66
CA LYS A 310 -114.82 15.70 -33.42
C LYS A 310 -114.06 16.18 -32.18
N ALA A 311 -114.77 16.84 -31.25
CA ALA A 311 -114.19 17.36 -30.01
C ALA A 311 -113.55 16.28 -29.11
N SER A 312 -114.13 15.07 -29.09
CA SER A 312 -113.59 13.92 -28.35
C SER A 312 -112.20 13.51 -28.87
N THR A 313 -112.03 13.39 -30.18
CA THR A 313 -110.75 13.10 -30.82
C THR A 313 -109.73 14.19 -30.53
N LYS A 314 -110.13 15.47 -30.63
CA LYS A 314 -109.27 16.60 -30.31
C LYS A 314 -108.73 16.51 -28.89
N LYS A 315 -109.60 16.22 -27.92
CA LYS A 315 -109.22 16.06 -26.50
C LYS A 315 -108.29 14.87 -26.29
N ALA A 316 -108.55 13.73 -26.93
CA ALA A 316 -107.72 12.54 -26.82
C ALA A 316 -106.29 12.76 -27.36
N VAL A 317 -106.15 13.33 -28.55
CA VAL A 317 -104.84 13.63 -29.16
C VAL A 317 -104.08 14.66 -28.33
N LEU A 318 -104.74 15.72 -27.84
CA LEU A 318 -104.08 16.72 -27.00
C LEU A 318 -103.60 16.15 -25.66
N LYS A 319 -104.37 15.22 -25.05
CA LYS A 319 -103.92 14.49 -23.86
C LYS A 319 -102.72 13.59 -24.17
N PHE A 320 -102.75 12.87 -25.29
CA PHE A 320 -101.65 12.01 -25.72
C PHE A 320 -100.35 12.82 -25.95
N LEU A 321 -100.42 13.95 -26.66
CA LEU A 321 -99.26 14.81 -26.88
C LEU A 321 -98.72 15.41 -25.57
N GLN A 322 -99.60 15.79 -24.65
CA GLN A 322 -99.19 16.28 -23.33
C GLN A 322 -98.51 15.18 -22.50
N HIS A 323 -99.07 13.97 -22.50
CA HIS A 323 -98.50 12.84 -21.77
C HIS A 323 -97.10 12.47 -22.30
N ASN A 324 -96.91 12.40 -23.61
CA ASN A 324 -95.58 12.14 -24.17
C ASN A 324 -94.59 13.28 -23.89
N TYR A 325 -95.07 14.53 -23.83
CA TYR A 325 -94.22 15.65 -23.43
C TYR A 325 -93.77 15.52 -21.97
N GLU A 326 -94.68 15.13 -21.08
CA GLU A 326 -94.38 14.88 -19.67
C GLU A 326 -93.39 13.71 -19.50
N LEU A 327 -93.58 12.60 -20.23
CA LEU A 327 -92.63 11.47 -20.23
C LEU A 327 -91.23 11.89 -20.68
N MET A 328 -91.11 12.68 -21.75
CA MET A 328 -89.81 13.18 -22.21
C MET A 328 -89.18 14.16 -21.21
N ASN A 329 -90.01 14.94 -20.50
CA ASN A 329 -89.53 15.84 -19.46
C ASN A 329 -88.98 15.09 -18.23
N GLU A 330 -89.45 13.87 -17.96
CA GLU A 330 -88.89 13.00 -16.91
C GLU A 330 -87.54 12.37 -17.29
N MET A 331 -87.17 12.41 -18.58
CA MET A 331 -85.88 11.90 -19.08
C MET A 331 -84.76 12.96 -19.06
N LEU A 332 -85.08 14.20 -18.68
CA LEU A 332 -84.12 15.28 -18.43
C LEU A 332 -83.73 15.29 -16.95
#